data_AF-A0A6N6S544-F1
#
_entry.id   AF-A0A6N6S544-F1
#
_cell.length_a   1.000
_cell.length_b   1.000
_cell.length_c   1.000
_cell.angle_alpha   90.00
_cell.angle_beta   90.00
_cell.angle_gamma   90.00
#
_symmetry.space_group_name_H-M   'P 1'
#
loop_
_entity.id
_entity.type
_entity.pdbx_description
1 polymer ?
#
loop_
_entity_poly.entity_id
_entity_poly.type
_entity_poly.pdbx_seq_one_letter_code
_entity_poly.pdbx_strand_id
1 'polypeptide(L)'
;MVTNKYMGAEQIPVLVGEKTYYGCCAGCASKLQNDENIRSSTDPMSGESVDKASAFIAAKSGSNQVLYFKSQDTYYGFLKNSGIPGWMLKYYN
;
A
#
# COMPACT_ATOMS: atom_id res chain seq x y z
N MET A 1 -3.96 -3.18 -0.71
CA MET A 1 -4.35 -3.75 -2.03
C MET A 1 -3.48 -4.97 -2.34
N VAL A 2 -3.99 -5.99 -3.05
CA VAL A 2 -3.20 -7.20 -3.39
C VAL A 2 -2.05 -6.89 -4.36
N THR A 3 -2.30 -6.07 -5.38
CA THR A 3 -1.41 -5.90 -6.54
C THR A 3 -0.39 -4.76 -6.41
N ASN A 4 -0.37 -4.05 -5.27
CA ASN A 4 0.43 -2.83 -5.08
C ASN A 4 0.24 -1.81 -6.21
N LYS A 5 -0.98 -1.77 -6.77
CA LYS A 5 -1.33 -0.83 -7.84
C LYS A 5 -2.51 0.05 -7.47
N TYR A 6 -2.39 1.34 -7.76
CA TYR A 6 -3.53 2.24 -7.79
C TYR A 6 -4.39 1.87 -9.00
N MET A 7 -5.61 1.40 -8.73
CA MET A 7 -6.48 0.87 -9.79
C MET A 7 -7.46 1.90 -10.36
N GLY A 8 -7.69 3.02 -9.67
CA GLY A 8 -8.63 4.06 -10.12
C GLY A 8 -10.07 3.55 -10.32
N ALA A 9 -10.39 2.37 -9.81
CA ALA A 9 -11.66 1.68 -9.94
C ALA A 9 -12.07 1.12 -8.57
N GLU A 10 -13.36 0.85 -8.41
CA GLU A 10 -13.92 0.27 -7.19
C GLU A 10 -13.26 -1.08 -6.88
N GLN A 11 -12.86 -1.27 -5.63
CA GLN A 11 -12.25 -2.50 -5.14
C GLN A 11 -13.19 -3.15 -4.11
N ILE A 12 -13.13 -4.47 -4.03
CA ILE A 12 -13.94 -5.24 -3.09
C ILE A 12 -13.33 -5.10 -1.69
N PRO A 13 -14.08 -4.55 -0.71
CA PRO A 13 -13.62 -4.50 0.68
C PRO A 13 -13.67 -5.91 1.29
N VAL A 14 -12.64 -6.25 2.06
CA VAL A 14 -12.47 -7.55 2.72
C VAL A 14 -12.12 -7.31 4.17
N LEU A 15 -13.05 -7.62 5.07
CA LEU A 15 -12.83 -7.51 6.50
C LEU A 15 -12.08 -8.74 7.02
N VAL A 16 -10.95 -8.52 7.70
CA VAL A 16 -10.18 -9.56 8.40
C VAL A 16 -9.89 -9.04 9.81
N GLY A 17 -10.60 -9.58 10.80
CA GLY A 17 -10.63 -9.02 12.16
C GLY A 17 -11.25 -7.61 12.13
N GLU A 18 -10.54 -6.63 12.67
CA GLU A 18 -10.97 -5.21 12.70
C GLU A 18 -10.41 -4.40 11.51
N LYS A 19 -9.69 -5.04 10.58
CA LYS A 19 -9.00 -4.37 9.47
C LYS A 19 -9.69 -4.63 8.15
N THR A 20 -9.77 -3.59 7.31
CA THR A 20 -10.34 -3.68 5.96
C THR A 20 -9.25 -3.65 4.91
N TYR A 21 -9.26 -4.63 4.02
CA TYR A 21 -8.37 -4.75 2.87
C TYR A 21 -9.17 -4.62 1.57
N TYR A 22 -8.45 -4.42 0.46
CA TYR A 22 -9.08 -4.19 -0.84
C TYR A 22 -8.50 -5.13 -1.91
N GLY A 23 -9.39 -5.90 -2.53
CA GLY A 23 -9.10 -6.84 -3.61
C GLY A 23 -9.74 -6.41 -4.93
N CYS A 24 -9.09 -6.67 -6.05
CA CYS A 24 -9.59 -6.27 -7.37
C CYS A 24 -10.56 -7.28 -8.01
N CYS A 25 -10.74 -8.45 -7.40
CA CYS A 25 -11.64 -9.51 -7.85
C CYS A 25 -11.91 -10.49 -6.69
N ALA A 26 -12.89 -11.40 -6.88
CA ALA A 26 -13.22 -12.42 -5.89
C ALA A 26 -12.01 -13.28 -5.48
N GLY A 27 -11.14 -13.65 -6.43
CA GLY A 27 -9.92 -14.40 -6.12
C GLY A 27 -8.93 -13.61 -5.25
N CYS A 28 -8.81 -12.29 -5.45
CA CYS A 28 -8.02 -11.43 -4.57
C CYS A 28 -8.65 -11.32 -3.17
N ALA A 29 -9.98 -11.28 -3.10
CA ALA A 29 -10.69 -11.25 -1.83
C ALA A 29 -10.49 -12.55 -1.04
N SER A 30 -10.61 -13.71 -1.67
CA SER A 30 -10.32 -15.01 -1.04
C SER A 30 -8.87 -15.11 -0.57
N LYS A 31 -7.92 -14.62 -1.36
CA LYS A 31 -6.50 -14.56 -0.96
C LYS A 31 -6.29 -13.68 0.26
N LEU A 32 -6.93 -12.51 0.31
CA LEU A 32 -6.85 -11.60 1.47
C LEU A 32 -7.42 -12.24 2.74
N GLN A 33 -8.42 -13.09 2.66
CA GLN A 33 -8.95 -13.80 3.83
C GLN A 33 -7.99 -14.89 4.32
N ASN A 34 -7.38 -15.64 3.41
CA ASN A 34 -6.71 -16.90 3.74
C ASN A 34 -5.17 -16.81 3.79
N ASP A 35 -4.55 -15.77 3.25
CA ASP A 35 -3.09 -15.61 3.20
C ASP A 35 -2.64 -14.28 3.82
N GLU A 36 -1.98 -14.37 4.98
CA GLU A 36 -1.49 -13.21 5.72
C GLU A 36 -0.37 -12.46 4.98
N ASN A 37 0.44 -13.17 4.18
CA ASN A 37 1.56 -12.55 3.48
C ASN A 37 1.09 -11.51 2.46
N ILE A 38 -0.09 -11.73 1.88
CA ILE A 38 -0.69 -10.80 0.91
C ILE A 38 -1.17 -9.50 1.59
N ARG A 39 -1.47 -9.57 2.89
CA ARG A 39 -1.87 -8.43 3.72
C ARG A 39 -0.68 -7.58 4.17
N SER A 40 0.55 -8.07 4.02
CA SER A 40 1.77 -7.36 4.39
C SER A 40 2.51 -6.79 3.17
N SER A 41 3.32 -5.76 3.42
CA SER A 41 4.27 -5.16 2.47
C SER A 41 5.56 -4.80 3.21
N THR A 42 6.52 -4.20 2.50
CA THR A 42 7.80 -3.78 3.07
C THR A 42 7.93 -2.27 2.94
N ASP A 43 8.19 -1.59 4.05
CA ASP A 43 8.52 -0.17 4.06
C ASP A 43 9.86 0.04 3.33
N PRO A 44 9.91 0.80 2.23
CA PRO A 44 11.11 0.95 1.43
C PRO A 44 12.19 1.82 2.09
N MET A 45 11.87 2.54 3.17
CA MET A 45 12.81 3.35 3.94
C MET A 45 13.43 2.55 5.10
N SER A 46 12.62 1.82 5.86
CA SER A 46 13.10 1.07 7.04
C SER A 46 13.42 -0.41 6.75
N GLY A 47 12.86 -1.00 5.70
CA GLY A 47 12.93 -2.43 5.41
C GLY A 47 12.02 -3.29 6.29
N GLU A 48 11.22 -2.68 7.18
CA GLU A 48 10.32 -3.39 8.07
C GLU A 48 9.05 -3.87 7.34
N SER A 49 8.47 -4.96 7.83
CA SER A 49 7.15 -5.43 7.37
C SER A 49 6.06 -4.48 7.87
N VAL A 50 5.13 -4.11 6.98
CA VAL A 50 4.00 -3.24 7.29
C VAL A 50 2.70 -3.89 6.85
N ASP A 51 1.68 -3.81 7.71
CA ASP A 51 0.32 -4.22 7.38
C ASP A 51 -0.33 -3.22 6.42
N LYS A 52 -0.78 -3.70 5.26
CA LYS A 52 -1.32 -2.85 4.18
C LYS A 52 -2.62 -2.13 4.55
N ALA A 53 -3.37 -2.58 5.55
CA ALA A 53 -4.60 -1.92 5.99
C ALA A 53 -4.33 -0.73 6.93
N SER A 54 -3.19 -0.73 7.63
CA SER A 54 -2.76 0.39 8.50
C SER A 54 -1.59 1.20 7.95
N ALA A 55 -1.03 0.81 6.80
CA ALA A 55 0.09 1.48 6.18
C ALA A 55 -0.27 2.88 5.66
N PHE A 56 0.71 3.77 5.68
CA PHE A 56 0.67 5.01 4.93
C PHE A 56 0.94 4.70 3.44
N ILE A 57 -0.01 4.99 2.56
CA ILE A 57 0.05 4.59 1.14
C ILE A 57 0.38 5.82 0.27
N ALA A 58 1.41 5.70 -0.58
CA ALA A 58 1.76 6.73 -1.55
C ALA A 58 1.78 6.16 -2.97
N ALA A 59 1.12 6.84 -3.91
CA ALA A 59 1.13 6.50 -5.33
C ALA A 59 2.27 7.20 -6.04
N LYS A 60 3.03 6.46 -6.84
CA LYS A 60 4.10 7.02 -7.68
C LYS A 60 3.48 7.72 -8.90
N SER A 61 3.69 9.03 -9.01
CA SER A 61 3.23 9.84 -10.14
C SER A 61 3.77 9.30 -11.47
N GLY A 62 2.93 9.33 -12.50
CA GLY A 62 3.25 8.76 -13.81
C GLY A 62 3.24 7.23 -13.84
N SER A 63 2.88 6.54 -12.74
CA SER A 63 2.64 5.10 -12.74
C SER A 63 1.41 4.74 -11.90
N ASN A 64 0.94 3.50 -12.08
CA ASN A 64 -0.12 2.95 -11.24
C ASN A 64 0.46 2.22 -10.03
N GLN A 65 1.70 2.49 -9.60
CA GLN A 65 2.31 1.80 -8.46
C GLN A 65 2.02 2.53 -7.16
N VAL A 66 1.74 1.76 -6.10
CA VAL A 66 1.69 2.29 -4.73
C VAL A 66 2.79 1.68 -3.87
N LEU A 67 3.32 2.50 -2.98
CA LEU A 67 4.27 2.13 -1.93
C LEU A 67 3.55 2.19 -0.58
N TYR A 68 4.00 1.35 0.34
CA TYR A 68 3.45 1.26 1.69
C TYR A 68 4.54 1.63 2.68
N PHE A 69 4.22 2.51 3.63
CA PHE A 69 5.13 3.01 4.65
C PHE A 69 4.54 2.74 6.03
N LYS A 70 5.39 2.45 7.00
CA LYS A 70 4.96 2.26 8.39
C LYS A 70 4.43 3.54 9.03
N SER A 71 4.91 4.69 8.57
CA SER A 71 4.47 6.00 9.04
C SER A 71 4.73 7.09 8.00
N GLN A 72 4.16 8.27 8.26
CA GLN A 72 4.44 9.47 7.47
C GLN A 72 5.92 9.89 7.55
N ASP A 73 6.59 9.59 8.66
CA ASP A 73 8.02 9.91 8.82
C ASP A 73 8.90 9.06 7.89
N THR A 74 8.62 7.76 7.76
CA THR A 74 9.38 6.92 6.82
C THR A 74 9.10 7.28 5.37
N TYR A 75 7.88 7.73 5.06
CA TYR A 75 7.56 8.32 3.76
C TYR A 75 8.40 9.57 3.46
N TYR A 76 8.46 10.55 4.37
CA TYR A 76 9.27 11.75 4.16
C TYR A 76 10.78 11.46 4.16
N GLY A 77 11.24 10.51 4.98
CA GLY A 77 12.62 10.02 4.96
C GLY A 77 12.97 9.41 3.60
N PHE A 78 12.05 8.62 3.03
CA PHE A 78 12.20 8.06 1.69
C PHE A 78 12.30 9.15 0.62
N LEU A 79 11.43 10.17 0.65
CA LEU A 79 11.48 11.28 -0.31
C LEU A 79 12.81 12.02 -0.27
N LYS A 80 13.34 12.29 0.93
CA LYS A 80 14.62 12.97 1.12
C LYS A 80 15.80 12.15 0.59
N ASN A 81 15.81 10.84 0.83
CA ASN A 81 16.93 9.96 0.45
C ASN A 81 16.87 9.48 -1.01
N SER A 82 15.67 9.34 -1.59
CA SER A 82 15.52 8.75 -2.93
C SER A 82 15.81 9.72 -4.07
N GLY A 83 15.98 11.02 -3.78
CA GLY A 83 16.08 12.06 -4.80
C GLY A 83 14.81 12.18 -5.67
N ILE A 84 13.71 11.57 -5.25
CA ILE A 84 12.43 11.60 -5.95
C ILE A 84 11.79 12.95 -5.65
N PRO A 85 11.59 13.83 -6.65
CA PRO A 85 11.01 15.13 -6.42
C PRO A 85 9.58 14.99 -5.87
N GLY A 86 9.18 15.84 -4.91
CA GLY A 86 7.95 15.65 -4.14
C GLY A 86 6.64 15.56 -4.93
N TRP A 87 6.61 16.00 -6.20
CA TRP A 87 5.46 15.82 -7.10
C TRP A 87 5.32 14.38 -7.63
N MET A 88 6.36 13.56 -7.49
CA MET A 88 6.41 12.17 -7.98
C MET A 88 5.79 11.16 -7.03
N LEU A 89 5.38 11.54 -5.82
CA LEU A 89 4.61 10.68 -4.92
C LEU A 89 3.40 11.46 -4.40
N LYS A 90 2.20 11.03 -4.79
CA LYS A 90 0.94 11.58 -4.30
C LYS A 90 0.38 10.68 -3.22
N TYR A 91 0.16 11.25 -2.05
CA TYR A 91 -0.52 10.60 -0.94
C TYR A 91 -2.04 10.59 -1.17
N TYR A 92 -2.68 9.49 -0.78
CA TYR A 92 -4.13 9.36 -0.68
C TYR A 92 -4.46 9.00 0.77
N ASN A 93 -5.27 9.83 1.43
CA ASN A 93 -5.90 9.51 2.72
C ASN A 93 -7.19 8.76 2.46
#